data_AF-T1AMR3-F1
#
_entry.id   AF-T1AMR3-F1
#
_cell.length_a   1.000
_cell.length_b   1.000
_cell.length_c   1.000
_cell.angle_alpha   90.00
_cell.angle_beta   90.00
_cell.angle_gamma   90.00
#
_symmetry.space_group_name_H-M   'P 1'
#
loop_
_entity.id
_entity.type
_entity.pdbx_description
1 polymer ?
#
loop_
_entity_poly.entity_id
_entity_poly.type
_entity_poly.pdbx_seq_one_letter_code
_entity_poly.pdbx_strand_id
1 'polypeptide(L)'
;MKEKLLIEDFKGSIKLDDVSFAYGDSVALKNIDLEIMKGKKIGIVGHTGAGKTTFSNILLKFFAPTSGKVTIDGVDLKEIDTNAYRKLISPVLQEPFMFRGTILDNVKVFYA
;
A
#
# COMPACT_ATOMS: atom_id res chain seq x y z
N MET A 1 -19.67 15.98 0.04
CA MET A 1 -18.68 14.90 -0.14
C MET A 1 -18.33 14.85 -1.61
N LYS A 2 -17.05 14.98 -1.99
CA LYS A 2 -16.64 14.68 -3.38
C LYS A 2 -16.70 13.17 -3.58
N GLU A 3 -17.23 12.77 -4.73
CA GLU A 3 -17.18 11.38 -5.16
C GLU A 3 -15.73 10.97 -5.40
N LYS A 4 -15.35 9.79 -4.92
CA LYS A 4 -13.97 9.28 -5.08
C LYS A 4 -13.80 8.68 -6.47
N LEU A 5 -12.59 8.80 -7.01
CA LEU A 5 -12.23 8.23 -8.31
C LEU A 5 -12.17 6.70 -8.24
N LEU A 6 -12.71 6.03 -9.25
CA LEU A 6 -12.51 4.61 -9.46
C LEU A 6 -11.24 4.37 -10.27
N ILE A 7 -10.57 3.27 -10.00
CA ILE A 7 -9.39 2.81 -10.74
C ILE A 7 -9.58 1.33 -11.05
N GLU A 8 -9.32 0.94 -12.30
CA GLU A 8 -9.52 -0.43 -12.79
C GLU A 8 -8.22 -1.13 -13.17
N ASP A 9 -7.13 -0.38 -13.37
CA ASP A 9 -5.84 -0.92 -13.80
C ASP A 9 -4.69 -0.03 -13.30
N PHE A 10 -3.50 -0.63 -13.23
CA PHE A 10 -2.24 0.04 -12.89
C PHE A 10 -1.32 0.06 -14.13
N LYS A 11 -0.94 1.23 -14.63
CA LYS A 11 -0.31 1.40 -15.95
C LYS A 11 1.13 1.94 -15.91
N GLY A 12 1.46 2.77 -14.93
CA GLY A 12 2.66 3.59 -14.92
C GLY A 12 3.54 3.36 -13.70
N SER A 13 3.28 4.07 -12.61
CA SER A 13 4.12 4.05 -11.41
C SER A 13 3.37 4.40 -10.14
N ILE A 14 3.89 3.92 -9.01
CA ILE A 14 3.53 4.41 -7.68
C ILE A 14 4.64 5.35 -7.23
N LYS A 15 4.28 6.59 -6.88
CA LYS A 15 5.24 7.60 -6.43
C LYS A 15 4.92 8.07 -5.02
N LEU A 16 5.92 8.02 -4.15
CA LEU A 16 5.96 8.68 -2.86
C LEU A 16 6.74 9.98 -3.03
N ASP A 17 6.11 11.09 -2.64
CA ASP A 17 6.62 12.46 -2.78
C ASP A 17 6.64 13.10 -1.39
N ASP A 18 7.85 13.24 -0.83
CA ASP A 18 8.14 13.73 0.52
C ASP A 18 7.29 13.07 1.63
N VAL A 19 7.11 11.75 1.56
CA VAL A 19 6.20 11.03 2.46
C VAL A 19 6.80 10.89 3.85
N SER A 20 6.10 11.41 4.86
CA SER A 20 6.40 11.17 6.28
C SER A 20 5.18 10.63 7.01
N PHE A 21 5.42 9.83 8.05
CA PHE A 21 4.37 9.26 8.88
C PHE A 21 4.84 9.05 10.32
N ALA A 22 3.96 9.36 11.28
CA ALA A 22 4.19 9.13 12.70
C ALA A 22 2.98 8.45 13.38
N TYR A 23 3.27 7.57 14.33
CA TYR A 23 2.30 7.04 15.27
C TYR A 23 2.32 7.91 16.54
N GLY A 24 1.41 8.89 16.62
CA GLY A 24 1.50 9.93 17.64
C GLY A 24 2.80 10.70 17.49
N ASP A 25 3.62 10.72 18.55
CA ASP A 25 4.91 11.41 18.56
C ASP A 25 6.07 10.57 17.99
N SER A 26 5.82 9.29 17.65
CA SER A 26 6.85 8.38 17.14
C SER A 26 6.91 8.39 15.61
N VAL A 27 7.93 9.03 15.04
CA VAL A 27 8.16 9.07 13.59
C VAL A 27 8.60 7.69 13.09
N ALA A 28 7.82 7.13 12.17
CA ALA A 28 8.08 5.82 11.56
C ALA A 28 8.62 5.92 10.13
N LEU A 29 8.26 6.97 9.40
CA LEU A 29 8.80 7.30 8.07
C LEU A 29 9.07 8.79 7.99
N LYS A 30 10.16 9.17 7.33
CA LYS A 30 10.59 10.56 7.22
C LYS A 30 11.11 10.84 5.82
N ASN A 31 10.51 11.83 5.15
CA ASN A 31 10.93 12.38 3.86
C ASN A 31 11.26 11.29 2.82
N ILE A 32 10.32 10.36 2.61
CA ILE A 32 10.50 9.27 1.66
C ILE A 32 10.12 9.74 0.26
N ASP A 33 11.13 9.80 -0.62
CA ASP A 33 10.99 10.00 -2.06
C ASP A 33 11.35 8.73 -2.80
N LEU A 34 10.37 8.16 -3.51
CA LEU A 34 10.54 6.89 -4.21
C LEU A 34 9.54 6.77 -5.36
N GLU A 35 10.00 6.28 -6.49
CA GLU A 35 9.14 5.90 -7.61
C GLU A 35 9.29 4.41 -7.94
N ILE A 36 8.17 3.70 -7.99
CA ILE A 36 8.07 2.28 -8.28
C ILE A 36 7.37 2.13 -9.63
N MET A 37 8.16 1.90 -10.67
CA MET A 37 7.65 1.72 -12.04
C MET A 37 6.97 0.35 -12.22
N LYS A 38 5.92 0.29 -13.04
CA LYS A 38 5.25 -0.95 -13.44
C LYS A 38 6.25 -1.97 -13.97
N GLY A 39 6.09 -3.22 -13.53
CA GLY A 39 6.96 -4.35 -13.91
C GLY A 39 8.34 -4.35 -13.23
N LYS A 40 8.68 -3.36 -12.40
CA LYS A 40 9.91 -3.39 -11.60
C LYS A 40 9.67 -4.09 -10.27
N LYS A 41 10.74 -4.72 -9.78
CA LYS A 41 10.80 -5.31 -8.44
C LYS A 41 11.75 -4.47 -7.61
N ILE A 42 11.33 -4.15 -6.38
CA ILE A 42 12.16 -3.44 -5.42
C ILE A 42 12.30 -4.26 -4.14
N GLY A 43 13.42 -4.12 -3.45
CA GLY A 43 13.64 -4.69 -2.13
C GLY A 43 13.74 -3.57 -1.11
N ILE A 44 12.99 -3.68 0.00
CA ILE A 44 13.07 -2.75 1.12
C ILE A 44 13.69 -3.50 2.30
N VAL A 45 14.89 -3.08 2.69
CA VAL A 45 15.70 -3.72 3.73
C VAL A 45 16.03 -2.73 4.85
N GLY A 46 16.27 -3.25 6.05
CA GLY A 46 16.61 -2.45 7.22
C GLY A 46 16.31 -3.20 8.51
N HIS A 47 16.83 -2.72 9.63
CA HIS A 47 16.62 -3.34 10.95
C HIS A 47 15.14 -3.35 11.37
N THR A 48 14.78 -4.15 12.38
CA THR A 48 13.44 -4.11 12.99
C THR A 48 13.14 -2.71 13.51
N GLY A 49 11.96 -2.18 13.22
CA GLY A 49 11.58 -0.80 13.57
C GLY A 49 11.96 0.27 12.54
N ALA A 50 12.70 -0.07 11.47
CA ALA A 50 13.06 0.89 10.41
C ALA A 50 11.88 1.39 9.52
N GLY A 51 10.62 1.16 9.93
CA GLY A 51 9.44 1.64 9.19
C GLY A 51 8.97 0.78 8.02
N LYS A 52 9.57 -0.40 7.76
CA LYS A 52 9.20 -1.28 6.63
C LYS A 52 7.72 -1.65 6.59
N THR A 53 7.16 -2.07 7.73
CA THR A 53 5.73 -2.41 7.85
C THR A 53 4.85 -1.16 7.74
N THR A 54 5.31 -0.02 8.23
CA THR A 54 4.62 1.27 8.06
C THR A 54 4.54 1.66 6.59
N PHE A 55 5.64 1.48 5.85
CA PHE A 55 5.71 1.74 4.42
C PHE A 55 4.68 0.90 3.65
N SER A 56 4.63 -0.42 3.90
CA SER A 56 3.63 -1.28 3.26
C SER A 56 2.20 -0.89 3.65
N ASN A 57 1.95 -0.53 4.91
CA ASN A 57 0.63 -0.09 5.36
C ASN A 57 0.14 1.19 4.68
N ILE A 58 1.04 2.14 4.37
CA ILE A 58 0.70 3.33 3.58
C ILE A 58 0.32 2.93 2.15
N LEU A 59 1.12 2.07 1.50
CA LEU A 59 0.81 1.58 0.16
C LEU A 59 -0.50 0.80 0.10
N LEU A 60 -0.90 0.10 1.18
CA LEU A 60 -2.17 -0.59 1.31
C LEU A 60 -3.35 0.32 1.71
N LYS A 61 -3.10 1.63 1.83
CA LYS A 61 -4.05 2.64 2.33
C LYS A 61 -4.65 2.27 3.70
N PHE A 62 -3.91 1.57 4.56
CA PHE A 62 -4.31 1.40 5.96
C PHE A 62 -4.07 2.68 6.76
N PHE A 63 -3.05 3.45 6.39
CA PHE A 63 -2.80 4.78 6.91
C PHE A 63 -2.62 5.79 5.77
N ALA A 64 -3.04 7.02 6.00
CA ALA A 64 -2.63 8.15 5.17
C ALA A 64 -1.31 8.70 5.71
N PRO A 65 -0.38 9.17 4.85
CA PRO A 65 0.79 9.91 5.29
C PRO A 65 0.41 11.11 6.17
N THR A 66 1.25 11.40 7.17
CA THR A 66 1.11 12.62 7.99
C THR A 66 1.48 13.86 7.16
N SER A 67 2.47 13.74 6.27
CA SER A 67 2.83 14.75 5.27
C SER A 67 3.26 14.09 3.96
N GLY A 68 3.34 14.89 2.90
CA GLY A 68 3.60 14.40 1.55
C GLY A 68 2.37 13.71 0.95
N LYS A 69 2.60 12.99 -0.15
CA LYS A 69 1.53 12.27 -0.86
C LYS A 69 2.05 11.00 -1.52
N VAL A 70 1.13 10.07 -1.72
CA VAL A 70 1.35 8.87 -2.53
C VAL A 70 0.43 8.97 -3.73
N THR A 71 0.97 8.74 -4.92
CA THR A 71 0.21 8.73 -6.16
C THR A 71 0.37 7.38 -6.86
N ILE A 72 -0.67 6.97 -7.57
CA ILE A 72 -0.62 5.86 -8.53
C ILE A 72 -1.03 6.44 -9.89
N ASP A 73 -0.17 6.24 -10.89
CA ASP A 73 -0.37 6.78 -12.25
C ASP A 73 -0.66 8.29 -12.28
N GLY A 74 -0.04 9.03 -11.36
CA GLY A 74 -0.18 10.48 -11.19
C GLY A 74 -1.40 10.92 -10.38
N VAL A 75 -2.30 10.01 -9.98
CA VAL A 75 -3.49 10.32 -9.16
C VAL A 75 -3.20 10.08 -7.68
N ASP A 76 -3.50 11.06 -6.81
CA ASP A 76 -3.31 10.93 -5.36
C ASP A 76 -4.21 9.82 -4.81
N LEU A 77 -3.63 8.92 -4.00
CA LEU A 77 -4.37 7.83 -3.37
C LEU A 77 -5.53 8.34 -2.50
N LYS A 78 -5.48 9.56 -1.97
CA LYS A 78 -6.57 10.15 -1.18
C LYS A 78 -7.85 10.34 -2.00
N GLU A 79 -7.71 10.60 -3.30
CA GLU A 79 -8.82 10.85 -4.23
C GLU A 79 -9.46 9.56 -4.74
N ILE A 80 -8.75 8.44 -4.67
CA ILE A 80 -9.19 7.14 -5.18
C ILE A 80 -10.01 6.41 -4.11
N ASP A 81 -11.07 5.72 -4.54
CA ASP A 81 -11.81 4.79 -3.70
C ASP A 81 -10.91 3.69 -3.14
N THR A 82 -11.09 3.34 -1.87
CA THR A 82 -10.21 2.37 -1.21
C THR A 82 -10.46 0.94 -1.72
N ASN A 83 -11.71 0.58 -2.02
CA ASN A 83 -12.03 -0.76 -2.50
C ASN A 83 -11.56 -0.95 -3.94
N ALA A 84 -11.78 0.04 -4.81
CA ALA A 84 -11.28 0.03 -6.19
C ALA A 84 -9.76 -0.12 -6.22
N TYR A 85 -9.04 0.68 -5.42
CA TYR A 85 -7.58 0.59 -5.35
C TYR A 85 -7.09 -0.77 -4.81
N ARG A 86 -7.71 -1.29 -3.74
CA ARG A 86 -7.27 -2.55 -3.13
C ARG A 86 -7.52 -3.77 -4.03
N LYS A 87 -8.42 -3.71 -5.00
CA LYS A 87 -8.56 -4.76 -6.03
C LYS A 87 -7.33 -4.92 -6.91
N LEU A 88 -6.46 -3.89 -6.99
CA LEU A 88 -5.22 -3.93 -7.75
C LEU A 88 -4.02 -4.44 -6.94
N ILE A 89 -4.21 -4.78 -5.65
CA ILE A 89 -3.12 -5.15 -4.75
C ILE A 89 -3.40 -6.48 -4.08
N SER A 90 -2.44 -7.40 -4.18
CA SER A 90 -2.45 -8.68 -3.47
C SER A 90 -1.32 -8.72 -2.44
N PRO A 91 -1.59 -8.44 -1.15
CA PRO A 91 -0.58 -8.55 -0.11
C PRO A 91 -0.33 -10.02 0.27
N VAL A 92 0.93 -10.37 0.49
CA VAL A 92 1.32 -11.63 1.13
C VAL A 92 1.80 -11.30 2.54
N LEU A 93 1.09 -11.80 3.54
CA LEU A 93 1.36 -11.53 4.96
C LEU A 93 2.49 -12.41 5.48
N GLN A 94 3.26 -11.88 6.44
CA GLN A 94 4.30 -12.65 7.13
C GLN A 94 3.72 -13.85 7.88
N GLU A 95 2.59 -13.65 8.56
CA GLU A 95 1.81 -14.70 9.18
C GLU A 95 0.48 -14.84 8.41
N PRO A 96 0.28 -15.93 7.65
CA PRO A 96 -0.95 -16.12 6.89
C PRO A 96 -2.10 -16.46 7.84
N PHE A 97 -3.28 -15.88 7.56
CA PHE A 97 -4.51 -16.24 8.25
C PHE A 97 -5.10 -17.50 7.63
N MET A 98 -5.39 -18.51 8.45
CA MET A 98 -6.03 -19.76 8.01
C MET A 98 -7.53 -19.72 8.32
N PHE A 99 -8.34 -19.81 7.28
CA PHE A 99 -9.78 -19.95 7.38
C PHE A 99 -10.14 -21.41 7.71
N ARG A 100 -11.21 -21.61 8.48
CA ARG A 100 -11.77 -22.95 8.70
C ARG A 100 -12.28 -23.50 7.36
N GLY A 101 -11.83 -24.69 6.99
CA GLY A 101 -12.18 -25.33 5.72
C GLY A 101 -11.05 -26.23 5.22
N THR A 102 -11.14 -26.62 3.95
CA THR A 102 -10.09 -27.37 3.26
C THR A 102 -8.93 -26.44 2.84
N ILE A 103 -7.82 -27.05 2.41
CA ILE A 103 -6.72 -26.32 1.77
C ILE A 103 -7.23 -25.57 0.54
N LEU A 104 -8.11 -26.19 -0.25
CA LEU A 104 -8.68 -25.58 -1.45
C LEU A 104 -9.52 -24.33 -1.11
N ASP A 105 -10.28 -24.38 -0.01
CA ASP A 105 -11.08 -23.23 0.43
C ASP A 105 -10.17 -22.04 0.78
N ASN A 106 -9.08 -22.28 1.51
CA ASN A 106 -8.11 -21.25 1.87
C ASN A 106 -7.42 -20.64 0.63
N VAL A 107 -7.11 -21.44 -0.38
CA VAL A 107 -6.51 -20.95 -1.63
C VAL A 107 -7.51 -20.07 -2.38
N LYS A 108 -8.77 -20.52 -2.55
CA LYS A 108 -9.79 -19.82 -3.33
C LYS A 108 -10.14 -18.42 -2.81
N VAL A 109 -9.97 -18.16 -1.51
CA VAL A 109 -10.24 -16.84 -0.91
C VAL A 109 -9.47 -15.71 -1.63
N PHE A 110 -8.32 -16.01 -2.24
CA PHE A 110 -7.47 -15.02 -2.89
C PHE A 110 -7.57 -14.98 -4.43
N TYR A 111 -8.43 -15.79 -5.04
CA TYR A 111 -8.62 -15.87 -6.51
C TYR A 111 -9.93 -15.22 -7.01
N ALA A 112 -10.58 -14.39 -6.20
CA ALA A 112 -11.85 -13.73 -6.54
C ALA A 112 -11.69 -12.25 -6.88
#